data_AF-A0A136MZ52-F1
#
_entry.id   AF-A0A136MZ52-F1
#
_cell.length_a   1.000
_cell.length_b   1.000
_cell.length_c   1.000
_cell.angle_alpha   90.00
_cell.angle_beta   90.00
_cell.angle_gamma   90.00
#
_symmetry.space_group_name_H-M   'P 1'
#
loop_
_entity.id
_entity.type
_entity.pdbx_description
1 polymer ?
#
loop_
_entity_poly.entity_id
_entity_poly.type
_entity_poly.pdbx_seq_one_letter_code
_entity_poly.pdbx_strand_id
1 'polypeptide(L)'
;MNVYNEVNSRLSNKGFEELVSFRDKGSNVRFLTKESNHAISELLLIAGSKTDFVFMSFVGNIDLSKISKLSKKLNFSGAEHLDRVNRK
;
A
#
# COMPACT_ATOMS: atom_id res chain seq x y z
N MET A 1 -20.44 5.49 -5.69
CA MET A 1 -19.54 4.31 -5.77
C MET A 1 -18.20 4.75 -5.21
N ASN A 2 -17.69 4.15 -4.13
CA ASN A 2 -16.43 4.57 -3.50
C ASN A 2 -15.25 4.06 -4.33
N VAL A 3 -14.38 4.96 -4.84
CA VAL A 3 -13.20 4.64 -5.67
C VAL A 3 -12.32 3.55 -5.04
N TYR A 4 -12.25 3.53 -3.70
CA TYR A 4 -11.57 2.48 -2.94
C TYR A 4 -12.09 1.06 -3.24
N ASN A 5 -13.40 0.89 -3.34
CA ASN A 5 -14.01 -0.41 -3.62
C ASN A 5 -13.80 -0.85 -5.07
N GLU A 6 -13.76 0.08 -6.02
CA GLU A 6 -13.48 -0.21 -7.43
C GLU A 6 -12.04 -0.66 -7.64
N VAL A 7 -11.09 -0.01 -6.98
CA VAL A 7 -9.69 -0.44 -7.05
C VAL A 7 -9.52 -1.84 -6.44
N ASN A 8 -10.15 -2.11 -5.30
CA ASN A 8 -10.05 -3.40 -4.64
C ASN A 8 -10.54 -4.56 -5.52
N SER A 9 -11.61 -4.38 -6.29
CA SER A 9 -12.12 -5.45 -7.18
C SER A 9 -11.21 -5.71 -8.39
N ARG A 10 -10.44 -4.71 -8.83
CA ARG A 10 -9.52 -4.85 -9.97
C ARG A 10 -8.18 -5.49 -9.59
N LEU A 11 -7.77 -5.38 -8.33
CA LEU A 11 -6.49 -5.91 -7.85
C LEU A 11 -6.45 -7.43 -7.71
N SER A 12 -7.59 -8.06 -7.41
CA SER A 12 -7.70 -9.51 -7.18
C SER A 12 -7.16 -10.36 -8.34
N ASN A 13 -7.10 -9.81 -9.57
CA ASN A 13 -6.67 -10.51 -10.78
C ASN A 13 -5.26 -10.12 -11.25
N LYS A 14 -4.47 -9.39 -10.46
CA LYS A 14 -3.19 -8.78 -10.90
C LYS A 14 -1.93 -9.33 -10.23
N GLY A 15 -2.08 -10.34 -9.38
CA GLY A 15 -0.97 -10.99 -8.66
C GLY A 15 -0.46 -10.19 -7.47
N PHE A 16 -1.30 -9.32 -6.90
CA PHE A 16 -1.00 -8.64 -5.64
C PHE A 16 -1.45 -9.49 -4.46
N GLU A 17 -0.59 -9.58 -3.46
CA GLU A 17 -0.86 -10.20 -2.18
C GLU A 17 -0.99 -9.11 -1.11
N GLU A 18 -1.96 -9.24 -0.21
CA GLU A 18 -2.10 -8.31 0.90
C GLU A 18 -1.04 -8.58 1.96
N LEU A 19 -0.27 -7.55 2.30
CA LEU A 19 0.76 -7.63 3.34
C LEU A 19 0.20 -7.19 4.69
N VAL A 20 -0.49 -6.05 4.72
CA VAL A 20 -1.20 -5.57 5.92
C VAL A 20 -2.37 -4.67 5.54
N SER A 21 -3.46 -4.78 6.28
CA SER A 21 -4.66 -3.96 6.16
C SER A 21 -5.14 -3.54 7.54
N PHE A 22 -5.48 -2.27 7.71
CA PHE A 22 -5.98 -1.73 8.97
C PHE A 22 -6.79 -0.45 8.73
N ARG A 23 -7.46 0.00 9.78
CA ARG A 23 -8.17 1.27 9.81
C ARG A 23 -7.42 2.24 10.71
N ASP A 24 -7.17 3.45 10.22
CA ASP A 24 -6.58 4.55 10.99
C ASP A 24 -7.38 5.83 10.77
N LYS A 25 -7.78 6.49 11.86
CA LYS A 25 -8.50 7.79 11.86
C LYS A 25 -9.68 7.89 10.87
N GLY A 26 -10.39 6.79 10.65
CA GLY A 26 -11.53 6.73 9.71
C GLY A 26 -11.15 6.45 8.24
N SER A 27 -9.86 6.33 7.94
CA SER A 27 -9.33 5.85 6.66
C SER A 27 -9.07 4.34 6.72
N ASN A 28 -9.42 3.62 5.65
CA ASN A 28 -8.93 2.26 5.45
C ASN A 28 -7.60 2.32 4.71
N VAL A 29 -6.59 1.63 5.20
CA VAL A 29 -5.24 1.59 4.63
C VAL A 29 -4.88 0.13 4.32
N ARG A 30 -4.39 -0.11 3.11
CA ARG A 30 -3.92 -1.42 2.63
C ARG A 30 -2.56 -1.29 1.98
N PHE A 31 -1.66 -2.21 2.32
CA PHE A 31 -0.40 -2.42 1.63
C PHE A 31 -0.45 -3.77 0.92
N LEU A 32 -0.13 -3.78 -0.36
CA LEU A 32 -0.08 -4.97 -1.18
C LEU A 32 1.27 -5.09 -1.87
N THR A 33 1.76 -6.31 -2.05
CA THR A 33 3.01 -6.59 -2.75
C THR A 33 2.77 -7.47 -3.94
N LYS A 34 3.58 -7.31 -4.98
CA LYS A 34 3.65 -8.23 -6.10
C LYS A 34 5.06 -8.77 -6.21
N GLU A 35 5.19 -10.08 -6.23
CA GLU A 35 6.48 -10.76 -6.33
C GLU A 35 6.74 -11.26 -7.75
N SER A 36 8.01 -11.21 -8.15
CA SER A 36 8.52 -11.78 -9.39
C SER A 36 9.96 -12.20 -9.17
N ASN A 37 10.34 -13.40 -9.63
CA ASN A 37 11.69 -13.94 -9.48
C ASN A 37 12.21 -13.91 -8.02
N HIS A 38 11.36 -14.25 -7.04
CA HIS A 38 11.68 -14.23 -5.61
C HIS A 38 12.03 -12.85 -5.03
N ALA A 39 11.67 -11.78 -5.73
CA ALA A 39 11.85 -10.41 -5.25
C ALA A 39 10.51 -9.65 -5.33
N ILE A 40 10.32 -8.69 -4.42
CA ILE A 40 9.17 -7.79 -4.47
C ILE A 40 9.40 -6.81 -5.62
N SER A 41 8.59 -6.97 -6.66
CA SER A 41 8.63 -6.19 -7.90
C SER A 41 7.77 -4.93 -7.82
N GLU A 42 6.75 -4.93 -6.96
CA GLU A 42 5.84 -3.81 -6.77
C GLU A 42 5.32 -3.76 -5.33
N LEU A 43 5.24 -2.54 -4.77
CA LEU A 43 4.57 -2.25 -3.52
C LEU A 43 3.47 -1.23 -3.78
N LEU A 44 2.24 -1.60 -3.45
CA LEU A 44 1.05 -0.79 -3.64
C LEU A 44 0.49 -0.35 -2.29
N LEU A 45 0.21 0.93 -2.15
CA LEU A 45 -0.48 1.54 -1.02
C LEU A 45 -1.83 2.08 -1.50
N ILE A 46 -2.89 1.69 -0.80
CA ILE A 46 -4.23 2.22 -0.98
C ILE A 46 -4.70 2.76 0.36
N ALA A 47 -5.02 4.05 0.41
CA ALA A 47 -5.67 4.66 1.56
C ALA A 47 -6.96 5.35 1.10
N GLY A 48 -8.06 5.20 1.85
CA GLY A 48 -9.33 5.81 1.49
C GLY A 48 -10.20 6.15 2.70
N SER A 49 -10.68 7.38 2.75
CA SER A 49 -11.66 7.90 3.71
C SER A 49 -12.98 8.25 2.98
N LYS A 50 -13.87 9.02 3.62
CA LYS A 50 -15.06 9.57 2.94
C LYS A 50 -14.73 10.70 1.96
N THR A 51 -13.62 11.39 2.18
CA THR A 51 -13.24 12.63 1.48
C THR A 51 -11.96 12.49 0.67
N ASP A 52 -11.09 11.56 1.05
CA ASP A 52 -9.73 11.44 0.51
C ASP A 52 -9.47 10.02 0.01
N PHE A 53 -8.72 9.94 -1.09
CA PHE A 53 -8.27 8.67 -1.66
C PHE A 53 -6.83 8.81 -2.15
N VAL A 54 -6.00 7.83 -1.79
CA VAL A 54 -4.62 7.73 -2.21
C VAL A 54 -4.40 6.35 -2.83
N PHE A 55 -3.80 6.36 -4.01
CA PHE A 55 -3.29 5.19 -4.70
C PHE A 55 -1.85 5.45 -5.10
N MET A 56 -0.92 4.64 -4.61
CA MET A 56 0.51 4.80 -4.86
C MET A 56 1.15 3.46 -5.11
N SER A 57 1.90 3.35 -6.22
CA SER A 57 2.70 2.17 -6.55
C SER A 57 4.17 2.54 -6.63
N PHE A 58 5.01 1.72 -6.01
CA PHE A 58 6.45 1.69 -6.22
C PHE A 58 6.76 0.46 -7.06
N VAL A 59 7.47 0.63 -8.17
CA VAL A 59 7.88 -0.46 -9.07
C VAL A 59 9.41 -0.53 -9.09
N GLY A 60 9.96 -1.73 -8.97
CA GLY A 60 11.41 -1.95 -9.02
C GLY A 60 11.84 -3.18 -8.23
N ASN A 61 13.13 -3.27 -7.89
CA ASN A 61 13.62 -4.28 -6.95
C ASN A 61 13.49 -3.73 -5.52
N ILE A 62 12.41 -4.09 -4.84
CA ILE A 62 11.98 -3.42 -3.61
C ILE A 62 12.41 -4.22 -2.38
N ASP A 63 13.17 -3.53 -1.53
CA ASP A 63 13.46 -3.96 -0.16
C ASP A 63 12.53 -3.21 0.80
N LEU A 64 11.54 -3.91 1.34
CA LEU A 64 10.54 -3.33 2.26
C LEU A 64 11.17 -2.68 3.49
N SER A 65 12.33 -3.19 3.94
CA SER A 65 13.05 -2.60 5.08
C SER A 65 13.52 -1.18 4.78
N LYS A 66 13.85 -0.88 3.52
CA LYS A 66 14.26 0.45 3.06
C LYS A 66 13.08 1.38 2.80
N ILE A 67 11.94 0.84 2.39
CA ILE A 67 10.72 1.63 2.15
C ILE A 67 10.24 2.35 3.41
N SER A 68 10.39 1.74 4.59
CA SER A 68 10.02 2.36 5.87
C SER A 68 10.66 3.75 6.10
N LYS A 69 11.80 4.04 5.46
CA LYS A 69 12.50 5.33 5.56
C LYS A 69 11.82 6.45 4.77
N LEU A 70 10.97 6.11 3.79
CA LEU A 70 10.22 7.07 2.98
C LEU A 70 9.01 7.65 3.73
N SER A 71 8.48 6.96 4.75
CA SER A 71 7.33 7.43 5.55
C SER A 71 7.51 8.86 6.06
N LYS A 72 8.74 9.21 6.46
CA LYS A 72 9.10 10.54 7.00
C LYS A 72 9.16 11.65 5.93
N LYS A 73 9.23 11.29 4.65
CA LYS A 73 9.36 12.24 3.53
C LYS A 73 8.06 12.46 2.78
N LEU A 74 7.06 11.62 3.01
CA LEU A 74 5.76 11.65 2.34
C LEU A 74 4.75 12.34 3.26
N ASN A 75 3.92 13.22 2.70
CA ASN A 75 3.03 14.11 3.46
C ASN A 75 1.53 13.88 3.17
N PHE A 76 1.14 12.64 2.90
CA PHE A 76 -0.27 12.27 2.68
C PHE A 76 -0.73 11.23 3.70
N SER A 77 -2.04 11.20 3.97
CA SER A 77 -2.64 10.26 4.91
C SER A 77 -2.44 8.82 4.46
N GLY A 78 -1.81 8.00 5.30
CA GLY A 78 -1.47 6.61 5.00
C GLY A 78 0.05 6.38 4.87
N ALA A 79 0.82 7.41 4.50
CA ALA A 79 2.26 7.29 4.30
C ALA A 79 3.02 7.05 5.61
N GLU A 80 2.51 7.60 6.72
CA GLU A 80 3.07 7.46 8.06
C GLU A 80 3.13 5.99 8.52
N HIS A 81 2.31 5.12 7.90
CA HIS A 81 2.21 3.70 8.24
C HIS A 81 3.10 2.78 7.39
N LEU A 82 3.92 3.33 6.49
CA LEU A 82 4.90 2.56 5.71
C LEU A 82 5.94 1.86 6.62
N ASP A 83 6.10 2.30 7.86
CA ASP A 83 6.93 1.64 8.88
C ASP A 83 6.38 0.26 9.31
N ARG A 84 5.07 0.03 9.15
CA ARG A 84 4.42 -1.25 9.49
C ARG A 84 4.73 -2.37 8.52
N VAL A 85 5.19 -2.03 7.32
CA VAL A 85 5.46 -2.98 6.22
C VAL A 85 6.69 -3.86 6.52
N ASN A 86 7.56 -3.43 7.44
CA ASN A 86 8.76 -4.15 7.86
C ASN A 86 8.54 -5.09 9.07
N ARG A 87 7.29 -5.36 9.47
CA ARG A 87 6.97 -6.29 10.56
C ARG A 87 6.51 -7.63 9.99
N LYS A 88 7.45 -8.41 9.42
CA LYS A 88 7.30 -9.85 9.22
C LYS A 88 8.36 -10.56 10.05
#